data_AF-A0A850XN78-F1
#
_entry.id   AF-A0A850XN78-F1
#
_cell.length_a   1.000
_cell.length_b   1.000
_cell.length_c   1.000
_cell.angle_alpha   90.00
_cell.angle_beta   90.00
_cell.angle_gamma   90.00
#
_symmetry.space_group_name_H-M   'P 1'
#
loop_
_entity.id
_entity.type
_entity.pdbx_description
1 polymer ?
#
loop_
_entity_poly.entity_id
_entity_poly.type
_entity_poly.pdbx_seq_one_letter_code
_entity_poly.pdbx_strand_id
1 'polypeptide(L)' 'QGPQCERCRPLFVGSALGGGSCRPCRSFCRHHADVCLRREERDRATADPLRFPLD' A
#
# COMPACT_ATOMS: atom_id res chain seq x y z
N GLN A 1 -2.01 6.71 6.52
CA GLN A 1 -3.30 6.68 5.80
C GLN A 1 -4.36 6.14 6.73
N GLY A 2 -5.62 6.44 6.43
CA GLY A 2 -6.75 6.08 7.28
C GLY A 2 -7.02 7.09 8.38
N PRO A 3 -8.20 7.02 9.03
CA PRO A 3 -8.68 8.03 9.98
C PRO A 3 -7.76 8.23 11.17
N GLN A 4 -7.02 7.18 11.57
CA GLN A 4 -6.13 7.18 12.72
C GLN A 4 -4.69 6.86 12.32
N CYS A 5 -4.34 7.13 11.05
CA CYS A 5 -3.04 6.82 10.49
C CYS A 5 -2.64 5.33 10.60
N GLU A 6 -3.62 4.43 10.72
CA GLU A 6 -3.41 3.02 11.00
C GLU A 6 -2.87 2.21 9.81
N ARG A 7 -2.88 2.81 8.61
CA ARG A 7 -2.43 2.18 7.36
C ARG A 7 -1.24 2.92 6.74
N CYS A 8 -0.32 2.17 6.14
CA CYS A 8 0.73 2.75 5.31
C CYS A 8 0.18 3.44 4.06
N ARG A 9 0.95 4.40 3.51
CA ARG A 9 0.71 5.01 2.20
C ARG A 9 0.76 3.97 1.07
N PRO A 10 0.15 4.21 -0.10
CA PRO A 10 0.29 3.30 -1.23
C PRO A 10 1.77 3.12 -1.54
N LEU A 11 2.17 1.93 -2.00
CA LEU A 11 3.58 1.56 -2.25
C LEU A 11 4.49 1.53 -1.00
N PHE A 12 3.92 1.59 0.20
CA PHE A 12 4.64 1.38 1.46
C PHE A 12 4.06 0.19 2.22
N VAL A 13 4.94 -0.61 2.80
CA VAL A 13 4.61 -1.84 3.52
C VAL A 13 5.01 -1.75 5.00
N GLY A 14 4.38 -2.58 5.83
CA GLY A 14 4.57 -2.60 7.28
C GLY A 14 3.32 -2.18 8.04
N SER A 15 3.51 -1.88 9.33
CA SER A 15 2.47 -1.40 10.24
C SER A 15 2.78 0.03 10.66
N ALA A 16 1.75 0.87 10.73
CA ALA A 16 1.85 2.21 11.33
C ALA A 16 1.43 2.23 12.81
N LEU A 17 1.05 1.08 13.36
CA LEU A 17 0.58 0.93 14.74
C LEU A 17 1.71 0.49 15.67
N GLY A 18 1.61 0.82 16.95
CA GLY A 18 2.46 0.27 18.01
C GLY A 18 3.95 0.56 17.84
N GLY A 19 4.31 1.72 17.28
CA GLY A 19 5.71 2.07 16.97
C GLY A 19 6.26 1.40 15.70
N GLY A 20 5.41 0.73 14.91
CA GLY A 20 5.78 0.22 13.61
C GLY A 20 6.10 1.34 12.60
N SER A 21 6.88 0.99 11.57
CA SER A 21 7.24 1.90 10.50
C SER A 21 6.78 1.40 9.13
N CYS A 22 6.34 2.32 8.28
CA CYS A 22 6.09 2.05 6.87
C CYS A 22 7.39 2.20 6.06
N ARG A 23 7.75 1.18 5.28
CA ARG A 23 8.96 1.16 4.44
C ARG A 23 8.60 1.11 2.95
N PRO A 24 9.44 1.67 2.06
CA PRO A 24 9.18 1.62 0.62
C PRO A 24 9.10 0.18 0.11
N CYS A 25 8.09 -0.09 -0.72
CA CYS A 25 7.88 -1.39 -1.35
C CYS A 25 9.12 -1.89 -2.06
N ARG A 26 9.74 -1.03 -2.87
CA ARG A 26 10.94 -1.36 -3.66
C ARG A 26 12.08 -1.90 -2.81
N SER A 27 12.32 -1.29 -1.65
CA SER A 27 13.33 -1.77 -0.69
C SER A 27 12.92 -3.10 -0.06
N PHE A 28 11.65 -3.25 0.32
CA PHE A 28 11.13 -4.48 0.91
C PHE A 28 11.17 -5.67 -0.06
N CYS A 29 10.77 -5.45 -1.31
CA CYS A 29 10.80 -6.41 -2.40
C CYS A 29 12.21 -6.58 -3.01
N ARG A 30 13.26 -6.03 -2.38
CA ARG A 30 14.66 -6.12 -2.84
C ARG A 30 14.84 -5.72 -4.31
N HIS A 31 14.11 -4.70 -4.76
CA HIS A 31 14.09 -4.22 -6.14
C HIS A 31 13.56 -5.22 -7.18
N HIS A 32 12.87 -6.29 -6.76
CA HIS A 32 12.20 -7.22 -7.67
C HIS A 32 10.80 -6.73 -8.07
N ALA A 33 10.30 -5.68 -7.41
CA ALA A 33 9.04 -5.02 -7.73
C ALA A 33 9.12 -3.54 -7.36
N ASP A 34 8.67 -2.67 -8.26
CA ASP A 34 8.55 -1.23 -8.00
C ASP A 34 7.20 -0.88 -7.38
N VAL A 35 6.18 -1.72 -7.60
CA VAL A 35 4.81 -1.55 -7.10
C VAL A 35 4.39 -2.74 -6.25
N CYS A 36 3.78 -2.46 -5.09
CA CYS A 36 3.02 -3.45 -4.35
C CYS A 36 1.77 -2.81 -3.73
N LEU A 37 0.70 -3.60 -3.73
CA LEU A 37 -0.65 -3.20 -3.39
C LEU A 37 -1.23 -4.24 -2.43
N ARG A 38 -2.08 -3.81 -1.49
CA ARG A 38 -2.88 -4.77 -0.72
C ARG A 38 -3.90 -5.43 -1.64
N ARG A 39 -4.30 -6.66 -1.31
CA ARG A 39 -5.37 -7.37 -2.05
C ARG A 39 -6.63 -6.52 -2.14
N GLU A 40 -7.06 -5.91 -1.04
CA GLU A 40 -8.23 -5.03 -0.99
C GLU A 40 -8.14 -3.81 -1.93
N GLU A 41 -6.95 -3.28 -2.14
CA GLU A 41 -6.73 -2.15 -3.07
C GLU A 41 -6.82 -2.63 -4.50
N ARG A 42 -6.16 -3.75 -4.82
CA ARG A 42 -6.26 -4.41 -6.14
C ARG A 42 -7.71 -4.80 -6.47
N ASP A 43 -8.43 -5.39 -5.52
CA ASP A 43 -9.79 -5.88 -5.74
C ASP A 43 -10.75 -4.72 -5.99
N ARG A 44 -10.59 -3.59 -5.26
CA ARG A 44 -11.38 -2.36 -5.51
C ARG A 44 -11.03 -1.70 -6.84
N ALA A 45 -9.75 -1.61 -7.19
CA ALA A 45 -9.31 -1.11 -8.49
C ALA A 45 -9.78 -1.99 -9.65
N THR A 46 -9.89 -3.30 -9.43
CA THR A 46 -10.45 -4.24 -10.42
C THR A 46 -11.96 -4.05 -10.56
N ALA A 47 -12.67 -3.78 -9.46
CA ALA A 47 -14.12 -3.58 -9.45
C ALA A 47 -14.56 -2.21 -10.00
N ASP A 48 -13.80 -1.14 -9.72
CA ASP A 48 -14.08 0.22 -10.17
C ASP A 48 -12.77 1.00 -10.43
N PRO A 49 -12.19 0.85 -11.64
CA PRO A 49 -10.90 1.45 -11.98
C PRO A 49 -10.92 2.99 -12.01
N LEU A 50 -12.04 3.61 -12.37
CA LEU A 50 -12.16 5.07 -12.47
C LEU A 50 -12.17 5.74 -11.10
N ARG A 51 -12.75 5.06 -10.11
CA ARG A 51 -12.80 5.55 -8.73
C ARG A 51 -11.56 5.20 -7.91
N PHE A 52 -10.88 4.12 -8.26
CA PHE A 52 -9.69 3.61 -7.56
C PHE A 52 -8.50 3.38 -8.51
N PRO A 53 -7.93 4.44 -9.11
CA PRO A 53 -6.73 4.33 -9.93
C PRO A 53 -5.53 3.82 -9.11
N LEU A 54 -4.62 3.10 -9.79
CA LEU A 54 -3.41 2.52 -9.20
C LEU A 54 -2.12 3.21 -9.67
N ASP A 55 -2.26 4.19 -10.57
CA ASP A 55 -1.22 4.99 -11.21
C ASP A 55 -1.01 6.36 -10.56
#